data_AF-A0A7C3HR97-F1
#
_entry.id   AF-A0A7C3HR97-F1
#
_cell.length_a   1.000
_cell.length_b   1.000
_cell.length_c   1.000
_cell.angle_alpha   90.00
_cell.angle_beta   90.00
_cell.angle_gamma   90.00
#
_symmetry.space_group_name_H-M   'P 1'
#
loop_
_entity.id
_entity.type
_entity.pdbx_description
1 polymer ?
#
loop_
_entity_poly.entity_id
_entity_poly.type
_entity_poly.pdbx_seq_one_letter_code
_entity_poly.pdbx_strand_id
1 'polypeptide(L)'
;MNRRFIAVLVFALAVSAVASTIVYQLIAGRISTQAKQSTARVVVAARDLAVGTLLKPEDLRVAEWSGEISPQWVVKPEDAIGRGVVATIYRNEPVANNRLAPAGAGAGLAAAIPPGMRAVAVKVNEVVGLAGF
;
A
#
# COMPACT_ATOMS: atom_id res chain seq x y z
N MET A 1 -40.14 -57.25 5.77
CA MET A 1 -39.39 -56.04 5.35
C MET A 1 -38.68 -56.35 4.03
N ASN A 2 -38.98 -55.63 2.95
CA ASN A 2 -38.55 -56.00 1.60
C ASN A 2 -37.05 -55.69 1.41
N ARG A 3 -36.20 -56.71 1.29
CA ARG A 3 -34.74 -56.57 1.08
C ARG A 3 -34.38 -55.63 -0.06
N ARG A 4 -35.19 -55.59 -1.12
CA ARG A 4 -35.02 -54.67 -2.26
C ARG A 4 -35.21 -53.21 -1.87
N PHE A 5 -36.17 -52.92 -0.99
CA PHE A 5 -36.44 -51.55 -0.53
C PHE A 5 -35.31 -51.04 0.36
N ILE A 6 -34.77 -51.89 1.25
CA ILE A 6 -33.60 -51.56 2.07
C ILE A 6 -32.36 -51.32 1.19
N ALA A 7 -32.15 -52.13 0.15
CA ALA A 7 -31.02 -51.97 -0.77
C ALA A 7 -31.06 -50.63 -1.53
N VAL A 8 -32.24 -50.22 -2.02
CA VAL A 8 -32.40 -48.91 -2.70
C VAL A 8 -32.17 -47.76 -1.71
N LEU A 9 -32.64 -47.88 -0.47
CA LEU A 9 -32.49 -46.84 0.55
C LEU A 9 -31.01 -46.63 0.95
N VAL A 10 -30.25 -47.72 1.14
CA VAL A 10 -28.81 -47.64 1.45
C VAL A 10 -28.03 -47.08 0.26
N PHE A 11 -28.38 -47.48 -0.97
CA PHE A 11 -27.73 -46.97 -2.19
C PHE A 11 -27.96 -45.47 -2.37
N ALA A 12 -29.19 -45.00 -2.19
CA ALA A 12 -29.51 -43.58 -2.29
C ALA A 12 -28.74 -42.75 -1.26
N LEU A 13 -28.61 -43.25 -0.03
CA LEU A 13 -27.91 -42.58 1.07
C LEU A 13 -26.40 -42.52 0.81
N ALA A 14 -25.81 -43.58 0.25
CA ALA A 14 -24.42 -43.60 -0.16
C ALA A 14 -24.14 -42.58 -1.27
N VAL A 15 -24.99 -42.52 -2.30
CA VAL A 15 -24.84 -41.58 -3.41
C VAL A 15 -25.00 -40.13 -2.94
N SER A 16 -25.96 -39.84 -2.06
CA SER A 16 -26.13 -38.48 -1.51
C SER A 16 -24.93 -38.05 -0.66
N ALA A 17 -24.36 -38.96 0.14
CA ALA A 17 -23.19 -38.66 0.96
C ALA A 17 -21.97 -38.34 0.08
N VAL A 18 -21.73 -39.11 -0.98
CA VAL A 18 -20.63 -38.88 -1.92
C VAL A 18 -20.80 -37.57 -2.69
N ALA A 19 -22.01 -37.28 -3.18
CA ALA A 19 -22.29 -36.02 -3.87
C ALA A 19 -22.09 -34.81 -2.92
N SER A 20 -22.57 -34.92 -1.68
CA SER A 20 -22.42 -33.86 -0.68
C SER A 20 -20.96 -33.61 -0.31
N THR A 21 -20.14 -34.65 -0.18
CA THR A 21 -18.72 -34.48 0.16
C THR A 21 -17.94 -33.85 -0.99
N ILE A 22 -18.21 -34.25 -2.25
CA ILE A 22 -17.58 -33.65 -3.43
C ILE A 22 -17.93 -32.16 -3.54
N VAL A 23 -19.22 -31.81 -3.41
CA VAL A 23 -19.67 -30.41 -3.46
C VAL A 23 -19.04 -29.59 -2.32
N TYR A 24 -19.00 -30.16 -1.10
CA TYR A 24 -18.38 -29.49 0.04
C TYR A 24 -16.88 -29.27 -0.18
N GLN A 25 -16.16 -30.25 -0.72
CA GLN A 25 -14.73 -30.10 -1.04
C GLN A 25 -14.48 -29.06 -2.13
N LEU A 26 -15.33 -29.00 -3.17
CA LEU A 26 -15.22 -28.00 -4.24
C LEU A 26 -15.50 -26.58 -3.73
N ILE A 27 -16.48 -26.41 -2.84
CA ILE A 27 -16.80 -25.10 -2.25
C ILE A 27 -15.70 -24.69 -1.25
N ALA A 28 -15.28 -25.59 -0.36
CA ALA A 28 -14.23 -25.32 0.62
C ALA A 28 -12.88 -24.98 -0.05
N GLY A 29 -12.55 -25.64 -1.17
CA GLY A 29 -11.36 -25.34 -1.97
C GLY A 29 -11.42 -23.99 -2.70
N ARG A 30 -12.62 -23.51 -3.04
CA ARG A 30 -12.81 -22.19 -3.67
C ARG A 30 -12.82 -21.04 -2.67
N ILE A 31 -13.28 -21.26 -1.44
CA ILE A 31 -13.25 -20.25 -0.38
C ILE A 31 -11.82 -19.98 0.09
N SER A 32 -10.98 -21.02 0.14
CA SER A 32 -9.57 -20.91 0.55
C SER A 32 -8.68 -20.22 -0.49
N THR A 33 -9.08 -20.18 -1.77
CA THR A 33 -8.37 -19.44 -2.83
C THR A 33 -8.71 -17.94 -2.86
N GLN A 34 -9.87 -17.54 -2.31
CA GLN A 34 -10.27 -16.13 -2.22
C GLN A 34 -9.64 -15.40 -1.00
N ALA A 35 -9.18 -16.14 0.02
CA ALA A 35 -8.57 -15.60 1.23
C ALA A 35 -7.07 -15.25 1.12
N LYS A 36 -6.49 -15.35 -0.08
CA LYS A 36 -5.17 -14.78 -0.42
C LYS A 36 -5.31 -13.61 -1.38
N GLN A 37 -6.27 -12.70 -1.14
CA GLN A 37 -5.96 -11.31 -1.47
C GLN A 37 -4.70 -11.00 -0.67
N SER A 38 -3.58 -10.78 -1.37
CA SER A 38 -2.28 -10.49 -0.77
C SER A 38 -2.40 -9.19 0.01
N THR A 39 -2.87 -9.28 1.26
CA THR A 39 -2.98 -8.15 2.15
C THR A 39 -1.58 -7.67 2.42
N ALA A 40 -1.23 -6.59 1.75
CA ALA A 40 0.10 -6.02 1.82
C ALA A 40 0.13 -4.98 2.92
N ARG A 41 1.19 -4.99 3.72
CA ARG A 41 1.44 -3.91 4.67
C ARG A 41 2.06 -2.75 3.91
N VAL A 42 1.36 -1.62 3.88
CA VAL A 42 1.81 -0.40 3.21
C VAL A 42 1.97 0.69 4.27
N VAL A 43 3.03 1.47 4.15
CA VAL A 43 3.24 2.64 5.01
C VAL A 43 2.41 3.78 4.47
N VAL A 44 1.50 4.29 5.31
CA VAL A 44 0.63 5.44 5.02
C VAL A 44 0.94 6.61 5.94
N ALA A 45 0.62 7.82 5.50
CA ALA A 45 0.78 9.00 6.34
C ALA A 45 -0.27 9.06 7.46
N ALA A 46 0.16 9.34 8.69
CA ALA A 46 -0.72 9.47 9.86
C ALA A 46 -1.45 10.83 9.91
N ARG A 47 -0.88 11.85 9.27
CA ARG A 47 -1.42 13.22 9.14
C ARG A 47 -1.03 13.83 7.81
N ASP A 48 -1.53 15.03 7.54
CA ASP A 48 -1.11 15.79 6.37
C ASP A 48 0.34 16.26 6.54
N LEU A 49 1.15 15.97 5.53
CA LEU A 49 2.58 16.27 5.48
C LEU A 49 2.83 17.28 4.36
N ALA A 50 3.18 18.50 4.74
CA ALA A 50 3.53 19.55 3.79
C ALA A 50 4.93 19.34 3.20
N VAL A 51 5.18 19.94 2.03
CA VAL A 51 6.50 20.00 1.41
C VAL A 51 7.52 20.58 2.38
N GLY A 52 8.69 19.95 2.45
CA GLY A 52 9.78 20.31 3.33
C GLY A 52 9.66 19.74 4.75
N THR A 53 8.60 19.01 5.10
CA THR A 53 8.48 18.37 6.42
C THR A 53 9.49 17.23 6.54
N LEU A 54 10.18 17.14 7.70
CA LEU A 54 11.02 15.99 8.04
C LEU A 54 10.13 14.85 8.54
N LEU A 55 10.23 13.69 7.91
CA LEU A 55 9.48 12.50 8.33
C LEU A 55 10.00 11.93 9.65
N LYS A 56 9.07 11.78 10.59
CA LYS A 56 9.30 11.15 11.89
C LYS A 56 8.51 9.85 12.00
N PRO A 57 8.83 8.98 12.97
CA PRO A 57 8.06 7.76 13.22
C PRO A 57 6.57 8.02 13.52
N GLU A 58 6.27 9.14 14.19
CA GLU A 58 4.92 9.59 14.54
C GLU A 58 4.06 10.01 13.33
N ASP A 59 4.70 10.30 12.20
CA ASP A 59 4.04 10.73 10.96
C ASP A 59 3.65 9.57 10.05
N LEU A 60 4.10 8.36 10.38
CA LEU A 60 3.93 7.16 9.58
C LEU A 60 3.07 6.14 10.33
N ARG A 61 2.18 5.46 9.61
CA ARG A 61 1.36 4.37 10.13
C ARG A 61 1.40 3.22 9.14
N VAL A 62 1.42 2.00 9.63
CA VAL A 62 1.27 0.82 8.77
C VAL A 62 -0.23 0.53 8.63
N ALA A 63 -0.70 0.43 7.40
CA ALA A 63 -2.07 0.04 7.08
C ALA A 63 -2.07 -1.24 6.24
N GLU A 64 -3.11 -2.04 6.41
CA GLU A 64 -3.38 -3.19 5.55
C GLU A 64 -4.03 -2.70 4.26
N TRP A 65 -3.41 -3.01 3.13
CA TRP A 65 -3.88 -2.61 1.81
C TRP A 65 -4.36 -3.82 1.03
N SER A 66 -5.60 -3.75 0.54
CA SER A 66 -6.23 -4.77 -0.30
C SER A 66 -6.10 -4.36 -1.78
N GLY A 67 -4.97 -4.68 -2.41
CA GLY A 67 -4.74 -4.37 -3.83
C GLY A 67 -3.29 -4.61 -4.26
N GLU A 68 -3.00 -4.33 -5.53
CA GLU A 68 -1.62 -4.37 -6.03
C GLU A 68 -0.78 -3.27 -5.38
N ILE A 69 0.41 -3.64 -4.88
CA ILE A 69 1.37 -2.71 -4.33
C ILE A 69 2.19 -2.13 -5.48
N SER A 70 2.31 -0.81 -5.54
CA SER A 70 3.29 -0.18 -6.44
C SER A 70 4.71 -0.39 -5.88
N PRO A 71 5.71 -0.76 -6.70
CA PRO A 71 7.11 -0.86 -6.26
C PRO A 71 7.70 0.49 -5.80
N GLN A 72 7.01 1.60 -6.10
CA GLN A 72 7.38 2.94 -5.65
C GLN A 72 7.01 3.18 -4.18
N TRP A 73 6.13 2.37 -3.59
CA TRP A 73 5.66 2.57 -2.22
C TRP A 73 6.69 2.11 -1.20
N VAL A 74 6.75 2.84 -0.09
CA VAL A 74 7.59 2.49 1.04
C VAL A 74 6.93 1.33 1.80
N VAL A 75 7.62 0.19 1.85
CA VAL A 75 7.17 -1.00 2.57
C VAL A 75 7.63 -0.96 4.04
N LYS A 76 8.78 -0.33 4.29
CA LYS A 76 9.42 -0.25 5.60
C LYS A 76 9.45 1.18 6.11
N PRO A 77 8.87 1.48 7.29
CA PRO A 77 8.85 2.85 7.80
C PRO A 77 10.26 3.41 8.04
N GLU A 78 11.24 2.55 8.30
CA GLU A 78 12.64 2.93 8.51
C GLU A 78 13.26 3.63 7.29
N ASP A 79 12.85 3.25 6.08
CA ASP A 79 13.37 3.79 4.82
C ASP A 79 12.80 5.19 4.50
N ALA A 80 11.75 5.61 5.21
CA ALA A 80 11.12 6.91 5.08
C ALA A 80 11.54 7.90 6.18
N ILE A 81 11.94 7.41 7.36
CA ILE A 81 12.32 8.26 8.50
C ILE A 81 13.56 9.10 8.17
N GLY A 82 13.56 10.37 8.56
CA GLY A 82 14.67 11.29 8.34
C GLY A 82 14.77 11.86 6.92
N ARG A 83 13.82 11.52 6.04
CA ARG A 83 13.71 12.08 4.69
C ARG A 83 12.74 13.26 4.68
N GLY A 84 13.04 14.24 3.84
CA GLY A 84 12.17 15.38 3.59
C GLY A 84 11.07 15.05 2.61
N VAL A 85 9.87 15.59 2.83
CA VAL A 85 8.76 15.49 1.89
C VAL A 85 8.96 16.48 0.75
N VAL A 86 8.94 16.03 -0.50
CA VAL A 86 9.14 16.88 -1.70
C VAL A 86 7.80 17.31 -2.30
N ALA A 87 6.75 16.51 -2.13
CA ALA A 87 5.40 16.81 -2.54
C ALA A 87 4.44 16.51 -1.40
N THR A 88 3.42 17.36 -1.19
CA THR A 88 2.44 17.19 -0.11
C THR A 88 1.81 15.79 -0.14
N ILE A 89 1.77 15.13 1.02
CA ILE A 89 1.15 13.82 1.22
C ILE A 89 0.01 14.00 2.21
N TYR A 90 -1.18 13.51 1.87
CA TYR A 90 -2.34 13.63 2.74
C TYR A 90 -2.47 12.46 3.71
N ARG A 91 -3.21 12.67 4.79
CA ARG A 91 -3.55 11.61 5.75
C ARG A 91 -4.12 10.37 5.04
N ASN A 92 -3.68 9.19 5.49
CA ASN A 92 -4.04 7.87 4.95
C ASN A 92 -3.57 7.59 3.52
N GLU A 93 -2.77 8.47 2.93
CA GLU A 93 -2.18 8.23 1.62
C GLU A 93 -0.92 7.34 1.74
N PRO A 94 -0.73 6.36 0.84
CA PRO A 94 0.51 5.60 0.74
C PRO A 94 1.72 6.49 0.49
N VAL A 95 2.79 6.27 1.27
CA VAL A 95 4.03 7.02 1.10
C VAL A 95 4.82 6.42 -0.05
N ALA A 96 5.07 7.22 -1.08
CA ALA A 96 5.84 6.83 -2.25
C ALA A 96 7.25 7.43 -2.24
N ASN A 97 8.25 6.64 -2.63
CA ASN A 97 9.66 7.04 -2.69
C ASN A 97 9.92 8.26 -3.59
N ASN A 98 9.11 8.47 -4.62
CA ASN A 98 9.22 9.63 -5.52
C ASN A 98 8.77 10.95 -4.87
N ARG A 99 8.00 10.89 -3.79
CA ARG A 99 7.57 12.07 -3.01
C ARG A 99 8.48 12.37 -1.83
N LEU A 100 9.49 11.52 -1.63
CA LEU A 100 10.49 11.66 -0.59
C LEU A 100 11.82 12.11 -1.19
N ALA A 101 12.51 12.98 -0.49
CA ALA A 101 13.86 13.40 -0.85
C ALA A 101 14.82 12.21 -0.83
N PRO A 102 16.00 12.28 -1.48
CA PRO A 102 17.01 11.24 -1.40
C PRO A 102 17.37 10.91 0.06
N ALA A 103 17.77 9.66 0.31
CA ALA A 103 18.22 9.25 1.65
C ALA A 103 19.39 10.15 2.10
N GLY A 104 19.27 10.74 3.30
CA GLY A 104 20.27 11.65 3.84
C GLY A 104 20.17 13.13 3.37
N ALA A 105 19.20 13.49 2.51
CA ALA A 105 19.03 14.87 2.05
C ALA A 105 18.41 15.82 3.10
N GLY A 106 17.91 15.30 4.22
CA GLY A 106 17.26 16.09 5.27
C GLY A 106 15.90 16.63 4.83
N ALA A 107 15.50 17.79 5.35
CA ALA A 107 14.18 18.40 5.15
C ALA A 107 14.25 19.83 4.55
N GLY A 108 13.10 20.38 4.18
CA GLY A 108 12.97 21.74 3.65
C GLY A 108 13.49 21.92 2.22
N LEU A 109 13.88 23.16 1.88
CA LEU A 109 14.44 23.53 0.58
C LEU A 109 15.73 22.78 0.24
N ALA A 110 16.51 22.40 1.26
CA ALA A 110 17.73 21.60 1.08
C ALA A 110 17.43 20.19 0.54
N ALA A 111 16.29 19.63 0.92
CA ALA A 111 15.84 18.31 0.47
C ALA A 111 15.39 18.31 -1.01
N ALA A 112 15.06 19.48 -1.57
CA ALA A 112 14.75 19.65 -2.98
C ALA A 112 16.01 19.77 -3.86
N ILE A 113 17.20 19.93 -3.27
CA ILE A 113 18.45 20.05 -4.01
C ILE A 113 18.94 18.64 -4.40
N PRO A 114 19.06 18.32 -5.71
CA PRO A 114 19.56 17.02 -6.14
C PRO A 114 21.03 16.80 -5.73
N PRO A 115 21.46 15.53 -5.58
CA PRO A 115 22.86 15.21 -5.29
C PRO A 115 23.79 15.81 -6.36
N GLY A 116 24.87 16.46 -5.91
CA GLY A 116 25.84 17.11 -6.80
C GLY A 116 25.44 18.52 -7.26
N MET A 117 24.27 19.02 -6.88
CA MET A 117 23.85 20.40 -7.13
C MET A 117 23.97 21.27 -5.87
N ARG A 118 24.11 22.59 -6.03
CA ARG A 118 24.09 23.58 -4.94
C ARG A 118 23.10 24.68 -5.26
N ALA A 119 22.26 25.04 -4.30
CA ALA A 119 21.42 26.22 -4.43
C ALA A 119 22.28 27.48 -4.34
N VAL A 120 22.08 28.42 -5.26
CA VAL A 120 22.75 29.73 -5.28
C VAL A 120 21.67 30.80 -5.24
N ALA A 121 21.77 31.74 -4.29
CA ALA A 121 20.87 32.89 -4.23
C ALA A 121 21.23 33.88 -5.35
N VAL A 122 20.32 34.10 -6.29
CA VAL A 122 20.48 35.12 -7.33
C VAL A 122 19.80 36.40 -6.84
N LYS A 123 20.58 37.48 -6.70
CA LYS A 123 20.05 38.79 -6.32
C LYS A 123 19.28 39.37 -7.52
N VAL A 124 17.99 39.59 -7.36
CA VAL A 124 17.14 40.26 -8.36
C VAL A 124 16.90 41.71 -7.93
N ASN A 125 16.93 42.61 -8.91
CA ASN A 125 16.55 44.02 -8.74
C ASN A 125 15.11 44.20 -9.25
N GLU A 126 14.35 45.13 -8.68
CA GLU A 126 12.91 45.34 -8.95
C GLU A 126 12.56 45.57 -10.43
N VAL A 127 13.51 45.99 -11.27
CA VAL A 127 13.31 46.26 -12.70
C VAL A 127 13.03 45.00 -13.53
N VAL A 128 13.38 43.81 -13.04
CA VAL A 128 13.20 42.54 -13.79
C VAL A 128 11.80 41.94 -13.60
N GLY A 129 10.98 42.47 -12.68
CA GLY A 129 9.66 41.93 -12.32
C GLY A 129 8.48 42.34 -13.23
N LEU A 130 8.73 43.09 -14.31
CA LEU A 130 7.69 43.65 -15.20
C LEU A 130 7.64 43.01 -16.58
N ALA A 131 8.16 41.79 -16.76
CA ALA A 131 8.06 41.05 -18.01
C ALA A 131 7.14 39.83 -17.85
N GLY A 132 5.84 40.03 -18.05
CA GLY A 132 4.89 38.95 -18.32
C GLY A 132 3.69 38.91 -17.38
N PHE A 133 2.55 39.41 -17.88
CA PHE A 133 1.23 38.87 -17.54
C PHE A 133 0.99 37.61 -18.38
#